data_AF-A0A9E2R9J1-F1
#
_entry.id   AF-A0A9E2R9J1-F1
#
_cell.length_a   1.000
_cell.length_b   1.000
_cell.length_c   1.000
_cell.angle_alpha   90.00
_cell.angle_beta   90.00
_cell.angle_gamma   90.00
#
_symmetry.space_group_name_H-M   'P 1'
#
loop_
_entity.id
_entity.type
_entity.pdbx_description
1 polymer ?
#
loop_
_entity_poly.entity_id
_entity_poly.type
_entity_poly.pdbx_seq_one_letter_code
_entity_poly.pdbx_strand_id
1 'polypeptide(L)'
;MTTTNNVAPPAGTLSLAQALSNLHDGDTVQFDIPGIGPFYLVTPLTGYPLITNHHVTIDGFSQPGALPNTNPILAPNNARLQIVLDSRAGGHTPMNVPLLDPNDDPGYDPTGESALLGVVAGTNFTARGLCFLGPGPNAGDAVTETNLYFVAFARGASGGHISGCWMGVAPDATTLAGSCDGVAGFAYGQKDASGTTTNVLLIDDAVIGVAPRSTNAVAEFNVIVEATIPVILEGNRTRIAGNFLCVLPDGMHDDDVAFKTNVYAVDYQFQGAIQIGLGGNNTVIGTDGDAVND
;
A
#
# COMPACT_ATOMS: atom_id res chain seq x y z
N MET A 1 11.25 17.66 -3.83
CA MET A 1 11.31 16.58 -4.87
C MET A 1 10.90 17.19 -6.23
N THR A 2 11.07 16.52 -7.38
CA THR A 2 10.45 16.95 -8.66
C THR A 2 9.97 15.76 -9.50
N THR A 3 8.93 15.95 -10.32
CA THR A 3 8.28 14.89 -11.13
C THR A 3 9.14 14.33 -12.24
N THR A 4 10.01 15.15 -12.83
CA THR A 4 10.77 14.74 -14.02
C THR A 4 11.98 13.87 -13.69
N ASN A 5 12.38 13.74 -12.41
CA ASN A 5 13.61 13.06 -12.06
C ASN A 5 13.50 12.24 -10.75
N ASN A 6 12.61 11.24 -10.75
CA ASN A 6 12.64 10.26 -9.67
C ASN A 6 13.90 9.36 -9.69
N VAL A 7 14.62 9.32 -10.82
CA VAL A 7 15.85 8.54 -11.03
C VAL A 7 17.12 9.38 -10.87
N ALA A 8 17.12 10.65 -11.30
CA ALA A 8 18.34 11.51 -11.29
C ALA A 8 18.02 13.01 -11.14
N PRO A 9 17.66 13.48 -9.93
CA PRO A 9 17.29 14.88 -9.71
C PRO A 9 18.44 15.86 -10.00
N PRO A 10 18.13 17.12 -10.39
CA PRO A 10 19.15 18.17 -10.45
C PRO A 10 19.90 18.30 -9.12
N ALA A 11 21.18 18.68 -9.19
CA ALA A 11 22.01 18.92 -8.01
C ALA A 11 21.29 19.86 -7.02
N GLY A 12 21.19 19.43 -5.75
CA GLY A 12 20.48 20.16 -4.70
C GLY A 12 19.00 19.77 -4.53
N THR A 13 18.49 18.79 -5.28
CA THR A 13 17.17 18.20 -5.06
C THR A 13 17.26 16.68 -4.91
N LEU A 14 16.30 16.09 -4.19
CA LEU A 14 16.25 14.65 -3.88
C LEU A 14 15.03 14.02 -4.55
N SER A 15 15.18 12.83 -5.12
CA SER A 15 14.06 12.01 -5.61
C SER A 15 13.47 11.16 -4.49
N LEU A 16 12.29 10.58 -4.70
CA LEU A 16 11.74 9.62 -3.72
C LEU A 16 12.65 8.39 -3.63
N ALA A 17 13.14 7.86 -4.75
CA ALA A 17 14.06 6.71 -4.73
C ALA A 17 15.34 6.99 -3.93
N GLN A 18 15.92 8.18 -4.07
CA GLN A 18 17.09 8.58 -3.28
C GLN A 18 16.74 8.85 -1.81
N ALA A 19 15.58 9.45 -1.53
CA ALA A 19 15.12 9.64 -0.15
C ALA A 19 14.98 8.30 0.57
N LEU A 20 14.31 7.34 -0.07
CA LEU A 20 14.14 5.99 0.47
C LEU A 20 15.47 5.24 0.62
N SER A 21 16.44 5.46 -0.28
CA SER A 21 17.77 4.83 -0.19
C SER A 21 18.63 5.37 0.97
N ASN A 22 18.30 6.55 1.51
CA ASN A 22 19.06 7.22 2.57
C ASN A 22 18.27 7.30 3.89
N LEU A 23 17.20 6.51 4.03
CA LEU A 23 16.39 6.50 5.23
C LEU A 23 17.18 6.04 6.46
N HIS A 24 16.86 6.68 7.58
CA HIS A 24 17.19 6.27 8.93
C HIS A 24 15.89 6.05 9.72
N ASP A 25 16.02 5.42 10.89
CA ASP A 25 14.88 5.24 11.77
C ASP A 25 14.33 6.59 12.24
N GLY A 26 13.01 6.75 12.20
CA GLY A 26 12.33 7.99 12.58
C GLY A 26 12.24 9.05 11.48
N ASP A 27 12.82 8.80 10.30
CA ASP A 27 12.80 9.78 9.21
C ASP A 27 11.39 10.02 8.68
N THR A 28 11.13 11.27 8.30
CA THR A 28 9.91 11.65 7.57
C THR A 28 10.28 12.16 6.17
N VAL A 29 9.80 11.48 5.15
CA VAL A 29 9.89 11.89 3.75
C VAL A 29 8.77 12.89 3.46
N GLN A 30 9.15 14.13 3.18
CA GLN A 30 8.25 15.21 2.81
C GLN A 30 8.44 15.64 1.35
N PHE A 31 7.42 16.26 0.79
CA PHE A 31 7.35 16.72 -0.59
C PHE A 31 7.18 18.25 -0.62
N ASP A 32 7.99 18.89 -1.44
CA ASP A 32 7.88 20.30 -1.80
C ASP A 32 8.30 20.41 -3.27
N ILE A 33 7.43 19.90 -4.15
CA ILE A 33 7.61 19.95 -5.60
C ILE A 33 7.07 21.29 -6.10
N PRO A 34 7.89 22.14 -6.73
CA PRO A 34 7.41 23.40 -7.30
C PRO A 34 6.42 23.18 -8.45
N GLY A 35 5.36 23.97 -8.48
CA GLY A 35 4.36 23.97 -9.56
C GLY A 35 2.95 23.63 -9.06
N ILE A 36 2.05 23.38 -10.01
CA ILE A 36 0.69 22.93 -9.75
C ILE A 36 0.63 21.44 -10.07
N GLY A 37 0.29 20.61 -9.08
CA GLY A 37 0.11 19.18 -9.26
C GLY A 37 -1.29 18.80 -9.79
N PRO A 38 -1.65 17.50 -9.77
CA PRO A 38 -0.90 16.41 -9.14
C PRO A 38 0.41 16.08 -9.85
N PHE A 39 1.36 15.57 -9.07
CA PHE A 39 2.72 15.24 -9.47
C PHE A 39 2.86 13.73 -9.58
N TYR A 40 2.96 13.23 -10.82
CA TYR A 40 3.19 11.82 -11.11
C TYR A 40 4.67 11.49 -10.99
N LEU A 41 5.01 10.71 -9.97
CA LEU A 41 6.33 10.16 -9.73
C LEU A 41 6.37 8.77 -10.34
N VAL A 42 6.90 8.68 -11.56
CA VAL A 42 7.07 7.38 -12.24
C VAL A 42 8.00 6.52 -11.40
N THR A 43 7.52 5.32 -11.05
CA THR A 43 8.29 4.34 -10.30
C THR A 43 9.50 3.91 -11.14
N PRO A 44 10.72 3.85 -10.58
CA PRO A 44 11.88 3.31 -11.30
C PRO A 44 11.60 1.90 -11.81
N LEU A 45 12.19 1.51 -12.96
CA LEU A 45 11.95 0.17 -13.52
C LEU A 45 12.35 -0.95 -12.56
N THR A 46 13.40 -0.72 -11.75
CA THR A 46 13.85 -1.62 -10.68
C THR A 46 13.14 -1.41 -9.34
N GLY A 47 12.12 -0.55 -9.31
CA GLY A 47 11.36 -0.24 -8.11
C GLY A 47 12.03 0.74 -7.14
N TYR A 48 11.33 1.03 -6.06
CA TYR A 48 11.87 1.73 -4.89
C TYR A 48 12.65 0.74 -4.00
N PRO A 49 13.68 1.18 -3.25
CA PRO A 49 14.36 0.29 -2.31
C PRO A 49 13.39 -0.22 -1.23
N LEU A 50 13.60 -1.46 -0.78
CA LEU A 50 12.87 -2.01 0.37
C LEU A 50 13.14 -1.18 1.62
N ILE A 51 12.08 -0.84 2.35
CA ILE A 51 12.14 -0.04 3.57
C ILE A 51 12.36 -0.98 4.74
N THR A 52 13.55 -0.93 5.34
CA THR A 52 13.92 -1.75 6.52
C THR A 52 13.97 -0.95 7.81
N ASN A 53 13.89 0.38 7.71
CA ASN A 53 13.94 1.30 8.84
C ASN A 53 12.64 1.29 9.66
N HIS A 54 12.77 1.70 10.91
CA HIS A 54 11.67 1.81 11.87
C HIS A 54 11.15 3.25 11.95
N HIS A 55 9.88 3.44 12.27
CA HIS A 55 9.25 4.75 12.49
C HIS A 55 9.35 5.72 11.31
N VAL A 56 9.41 5.20 10.08
CA VAL A 56 9.47 6.02 8.87
C VAL A 56 8.08 6.52 8.50
N THR A 57 7.96 7.79 8.12
CA THR A 57 6.74 8.36 7.54
C THR A 57 6.99 8.84 6.12
N ILE A 58 6.13 8.49 5.17
CA ILE A 58 6.05 9.12 3.86
C ILE A 58 4.78 9.98 3.83
N ASP A 59 4.97 11.29 3.81
CA ASP A 59 3.92 12.28 4.04
C ASP A 59 3.53 13.03 2.76
N GLY A 60 2.62 12.48 1.98
CA GLY A 60 2.08 13.14 0.78
C GLY A 60 1.31 14.44 1.07
N PHE A 61 0.77 14.60 2.28
CA PHE A 61 0.08 15.83 2.68
C PHE A 61 1.03 17.01 2.91
N SER A 62 2.33 16.77 3.00
CA SER A 62 3.33 17.85 3.07
C SER A 62 3.46 18.64 1.77
N GLN A 63 3.06 18.07 0.62
CA GLN A 63 3.11 18.75 -0.67
C GLN A 63 2.16 19.97 -0.68
N PRO A 64 2.65 21.17 -1.03
CA PRO A 64 1.79 22.34 -1.23
C PRO A 64 0.58 22.03 -2.13
N GLY A 65 -0.60 22.38 -1.64
CA GLY A 65 -1.88 22.08 -2.29
C GLY A 65 -2.49 20.75 -1.88
N ALA A 66 -1.81 19.86 -1.16
CA ALA A 66 -2.48 18.67 -0.64
C ALA A 66 -3.46 19.04 0.48
N LEU A 67 -4.61 18.35 0.54
CA LEU A 67 -5.59 18.51 1.63
C LEU A 67 -6.15 17.14 2.02
N PRO A 68 -6.23 16.83 3.33
CA PRO A 68 -6.91 15.62 3.79
C PRO A 68 -8.42 15.71 3.57
N ASN A 69 -9.07 14.55 3.60
CA ASN A 69 -10.53 14.49 3.58
C ASN A 69 -11.12 15.16 4.83
N THR A 70 -12.25 15.84 4.64
CA THR A 70 -13.03 16.46 5.73
C THR A 70 -14.47 15.94 5.78
N ASN A 71 -14.87 15.12 4.83
CA ASN A 71 -16.23 14.62 4.73
C ASN A 71 -16.43 13.35 5.55
N PRO A 72 -17.62 13.12 6.13
CA PRO A 72 -17.94 11.87 6.82
C PRO A 72 -18.00 10.70 5.82
N ILE A 73 -17.97 9.45 6.33
CA ILE A 73 -17.84 8.24 5.49
C ILE A 73 -19.00 8.03 4.49
N LEU A 74 -20.18 8.62 4.77
CA LEU A 74 -21.36 8.57 3.89
C LEU A 74 -21.40 9.68 2.83
N ALA A 75 -20.36 10.51 2.75
CA ALA A 75 -20.22 11.58 1.76
C ALA A 75 -18.99 11.32 0.88
N PRO A 76 -18.92 11.93 -0.32
CA PRO A 76 -17.76 11.80 -1.18
C PRO A 76 -16.45 12.12 -0.46
N ASN A 77 -15.43 11.28 -0.61
CA ASN A 77 -14.09 11.56 -0.13
C ASN A 77 -13.53 12.75 -0.91
N ASN A 78 -13.26 13.85 -0.20
CA ASN A 78 -12.82 15.11 -0.81
C ASN A 78 -11.32 15.39 -0.62
N ALA A 79 -10.53 14.37 -0.27
CA ALA A 79 -9.08 14.52 -0.20
C ALA A 79 -8.53 15.04 -1.53
N ARG A 80 -7.60 16.00 -1.45
CA ARG A 80 -6.89 16.53 -2.62
C ARG A 80 -5.46 16.03 -2.57
N LEU A 81 -5.20 14.91 -3.23
CA LEU A 81 -3.88 14.30 -3.28
C LEU A 81 -3.01 14.97 -4.36
N GLN A 82 -1.76 15.27 -4.02
CA GLN A 82 -0.83 15.93 -4.94
C GLN A 82 0.34 15.04 -5.36
N ILE A 83 0.59 13.94 -4.67
CA ILE A 83 1.68 13.02 -4.99
C ILE A 83 1.08 11.71 -5.48
N VAL A 84 1.41 11.34 -6.71
CA VAL A 84 0.98 10.09 -7.34
C VAL A 84 2.22 9.22 -7.55
N LEU A 85 2.26 8.04 -6.94
CA LEU A 85 3.25 7.03 -7.23
C LEU A 85 2.73 6.17 -8.38
N ASP A 86 3.41 6.24 -9.52
CA ASP A 86 2.87 5.75 -10.79
C ASP A 86 3.71 4.60 -11.36
N SER A 87 3.21 3.39 -11.15
CA SER A 87 3.76 2.13 -11.66
C SER A 87 3.06 1.63 -12.93
N ARG A 88 2.22 2.43 -13.59
CA ARG A 88 1.56 2.04 -14.87
C ARG A 88 2.56 1.69 -15.98
N ALA A 89 3.77 2.24 -15.91
CA ALA A 89 4.87 1.92 -16.83
C ALA A 89 5.62 0.62 -16.47
N GLY A 90 5.15 -0.15 -15.48
CA GLY A 90 5.69 -1.47 -15.11
C GLY A 90 6.82 -1.44 -14.08
N GLY A 91 7.19 -0.28 -13.53
CA GLY A 91 8.21 -0.20 -12.47
C GLY A 91 7.70 -0.78 -11.14
N HIS A 92 8.46 -1.68 -10.54
CA HIS A 92 8.09 -2.39 -9.31
C HIS A 92 9.31 -2.91 -8.56
N THR A 93 9.15 -3.19 -7.27
CA THR A 93 10.17 -3.81 -6.41
C THR A 93 9.80 -5.26 -6.14
N PRO A 94 10.58 -6.26 -6.61
CA PRO A 94 10.36 -7.65 -6.26
C PRO A 94 10.36 -7.87 -4.74
N MET A 95 9.39 -8.63 -4.22
CA MET A 95 9.32 -9.01 -2.81
C MET A 95 10.18 -10.25 -2.51
N ASN A 96 11.33 -10.37 -3.19
CA ASN A 96 12.31 -11.45 -3.03
C ASN A 96 13.22 -11.20 -1.81
N VAL A 97 12.62 -11.05 -0.63
CA VAL A 97 13.34 -10.66 0.58
C VAL A 97 14.42 -11.69 0.94
N PRO A 98 15.72 -11.31 1.09
CA PRO A 98 16.81 -12.27 1.31
C PRO A 98 16.63 -13.07 2.60
N LEU A 99 16.48 -14.39 2.51
CA LEU A 99 16.17 -15.26 3.66
C LEU A 99 17.18 -15.13 4.81
N LEU A 100 16.70 -15.25 6.05
CA LEU A 100 17.53 -15.31 7.26
C LEU A 100 18.21 -16.68 7.41
N ASP A 101 17.47 -17.75 7.13
CA ASP A 101 17.97 -19.12 6.95
C ASP A 101 17.52 -19.67 5.59
N PRO A 102 18.32 -20.48 4.87
CA PRO A 102 17.94 -21.04 3.57
C PRO A 102 16.65 -21.86 3.54
N ASN A 103 16.20 -22.37 4.69
CA ASN A 103 14.98 -23.15 4.80
C ASN A 103 13.73 -22.29 5.03
N ASP A 104 13.89 -21.01 5.39
CA ASP A 104 12.78 -20.15 5.76
C ASP A 104 11.77 -19.95 4.62
N ASP A 105 10.54 -19.64 5.03
CA ASP A 105 9.45 -19.25 4.16
C ASP A 105 9.34 -17.71 4.12
N PRO A 106 9.60 -17.07 2.97
CA PRO A 106 9.54 -15.61 2.86
C PRO A 106 8.13 -15.03 2.95
N GLY A 107 7.09 -15.85 2.79
CA GLY A 107 5.69 -15.44 2.73
C GLY A 107 5.26 -14.88 1.35
N TYR A 108 6.22 -14.50 0.51
CA TYR A 108 6.00 -14.03 -0.87
C TYR A 108 6.68 -14.97 -1.89
N ASP A 109 6.07 -15.15 -3.07
CA ASP A 109 6.69 -15.86 -4.20
C ASP A 109 7.87 -15.04 -4.77
N PRO A 110 9.11 -15.55 -4.69
CA PRO A 110 10.30 -14.84 -5.14
C PRO A 110 10.37 -14.61 -6.66
N THR A 111 9.47 -15.24 -7.43
CA THR A 111 9.44 -15.18 -8.90
C THR A 111 8.27 -14.40 -9.47
N GLY A 112 7.25 -14.09 -8.66
CA GLY A 112 5.98 -13.55 -9.13
C GLY A 112 5.46 -12.31 -8.40
N GLU A 113 5.95 -12.01 -7.20
CA GLU A 113 5.33 -11.00 -6.33
C GLU A 113 6.21 -9.76 -6.10
N SER A 114 5.59 -8.58 -6.08
CA SER A 114 6.27 -7.29 -6.04
C SER A 114 5.43 -6.22 -5.35
N ALA A 115 6.08 -5.14 -4.95
CA ALA A 115 5.45 -4.00 -4.31
C ALA A 115 5.83 -2.68 -4.99
N LEU A 116 4.94 -1.70 -4.90
CA LEU A 116 5.30 -0.31 -5.12
C LEU A 116 6.10 0.19 -3.90
N LEU A 117 5.56 0.01 -2.68
CA LEU A 117 6.29 0.22 -1.44
C LEU A 117 6.40 -1.10 -0.65
N GLY A 118 7.61 -1.66 -0.56
CA GLY A 118 7.88 -2.86 0.24
C GLY A 118 8.52 -2.51 1.59
N VAL A 119 7.92 -2.95 2.69
CA VAL A 119 8.42 -2.77 4.06
C VAL A 119 8.85 -4.13 4.61
N VAL A 120 10.10 -4.25 5.05
CA VAL A 120 10.70 -5.53 5.47
C VAL A 120 11.24 -5.40 6.88
N ALA A 121 10.66 -6.12 7.85
CA ALA A 121 11.03 -6.09 9.27
C ALA A 121 10.98 -4.71 9.97
N GLY A 122 10.75 -3.63 9.22
CA GLY A 122 10.53 -2.29 9.74
C GLY A 122 9.26 -2.23 10.58
N THR A 123 9.27 -1.39 11.60
CA THR A 123 8.12 -1.19 12.48
C THR A 123 7.61 0.24 12.39
N ASN A 124 6.31 0.46 12.64
CA ASN A 124 5.72 1.81 12.69
C ASN A 124 5.93 2.63 11.41
N PHE A 125 5.91 1.97 10.25
CA PHE A 125 5.93 2.62 8.94
C PHE A 125 4.60 3.33 8.68
N THR A 126 4.62 4.58 8.22
CA THR A 126 3.42 5.33 7.86
C THR A 126 3.48 5.77 6.41
N ALA A 127 2.42 5.53 5.64
CA ALA A 127 2.18 6.16 4.35
C ALA A 127 0.87 6.93 4.41
N ARG A 128 0.92 8.24 4.14
CA ARG A 128 -0.28 9.08 4.16
C ARG A 128 -0.39 10.08 3.03
N GLY A 129 -1.61 10.35 2.57
CA GLY A 129 -1.88 11.38 1.58
C GLY A 129 -1.25 11.11 0.20
N LEU A 130 -1.06 9.85 -0.16
CA LEU A 130 -0.47 9.41 -1.42
C LEU A 130 -1.53 8.80 -2.34
N CYS A 131 -1.39 9.02 -3.64
CA CYS A 131 -2.10 8.26 -4.66
C CYS A 131 -1.19 7.16 -5.22
N PHE A 132 -1.71 5.95 -5.42
CA PHE A 132 -0.99 4.81 -5.99
C PHE A 132 -1.69 4.33 -7.25
N LEU A 133 -0.95 4.22 -8.35
CA LEU A 133 -1.44 3.68 -9.62
C LEU A 133 -0.52 2.57 -10.09
N GLY A 134 -1.09 1.45 -10.53
CA GLY A 134 -0.36 0.30 -11.03
C GLY A 134 -0.75 -0.04 -12.47
N PRO A 135 -0.15 -1.08 -13.07
CA PRO A 135 -0.40 -1.46 -14.46
C PRO A 135 -1.84 -1.94 -14.73
N GLY A 136 -2.67 -2.08 -13.69
CA GLY A 136 -4.00 -2.68 -13.73
C GLY A 136 -4.06 -3.88 -12.77
N PRO A 137 -5.27 -4.35 -12.42
CA PRO A 137 -5.40 -5.64 -11.77
C PRO A 137 -4.96 -6.71 -12.77
N ASN A 138 -3.78 -7.29 -12.54
CA ASN A 138 -3.32 -8.47 -13.27
C ASN A 138 -3.67 -9.68 -12.41
N ALA A 139 -4.47 -10.59 -12.95
CA ALA A 139 -4.74 -11.87 -12.32
C ALA A 139 -3.46 -12.69 -12.27
N GLY A 140 -2.83 -12.75 -11.10
CA GLY A 140 -2.23 -13.90 -10.41
C GLY A 140 -1.71 -15.17 -11.11
N ASP A 141 -1.75 -15.35 -12.42
CA ASP A 141 -1.49 -16.67 -13.04
C ASP A 141 -1.00 -16.64 -14.51
N ALA A 142 -0.74 -15.48 -15.09
CA ALA A 142 0.18 -15.49 -16.23
C ALA A 142 1.58 -15.68 -15.66
N VAL A 143 2.20 -16.84 -15.87
CA VAL A 143 3.62 -17.19 -15.56
C VAL A 143 4.66 -16.17 -16.10
N THR A 144 4.21 -15.07 -16.68
CA THR A 144 4.96 -13.95 -17.25
C THR A 144 4.60 -12.58 -16.67
N GLU A 145 3.62 -12.46 -15.76
CA GLU A 145 3.16 -11.17 -15.23
C GLU A 145 3.33 -11.08 -13.72
N THR A 146 3.96 -10.00 -13.26
CA THR A 146 4.28 -9.73 -11.87
C THR A 146 3.04 -9.25 -11.09
N ASN A 147 2.71 -9.92 -9.98
CA ASN A 147 1.72 -9.49 -9.00
C ASN A 147 2.24 -8.28 -8.24
N LEU A 148 1.67 -7.11 -8.51
CA LEU A 148 2.01 -5.87 -7.82
C LEU A 148 1.08 -5.64 -6.62
N TYR A 149 1.65 -5.27 -5.49
CA TYR A 149 0.96 -4.70 -4.34
C TYR A 149 1.27 -3.22 -4.21
N PHE A 150 0.31 -2.36 -3.84
CA PHE A 150 0.65 -0.96 -3.60
C PHE A 150 1.53 -0.79 -2.37
N VAL A 151 1.21 -1.49 -1.28
CA VAL A 151 2.05 -1.56 -0.09
C VAL A 151 2.14 -3.02 0.35
N ALA A 152 3.36 -3.52 0.54
CA ALA A 152 3.60 -4.89 1.01
C ALA A 152 4.42 -4.89 2.31
N PHE A 153 3.97 -5.64 3.31
CA PHE A 153 4.66 -5.87 4.57
C PHE A 153 5.22 -7.29 4.62
N ALA A 154 6.51 -7.44 4.88
CA ALA A 154 7.19 -8.72 4.94
C ALA A 154 8.07 -8.86 6.19
N ARG A 155 8.44 -10.11 6.51
CA ARG A 155 9.37 -10.43 7.61
C ARG A 155 8.95 -9.82 8.95
N GLY A 156 7.66 -9.94 9.29
CA GLY A 156 7.15 -9.45 10.56
C GLY A 156 7.15 -7.93 10.71
N ALA A 157 7.23 -7.17 9.62
CA ALA A 157 7.00 -5.74 9.67
C ALA A 157 5.66 -5.47 10.37
N SER A 158 5.64 -4.59 11.37
CA SER A 158 4.51 -4.46 12.31
C SER A 158 4.23 -3.01 12.68
N GLY A 159 3.01 -2.68 13.09
CA GLY A 159 2.61 -1.33 13.47
C GLY A 159 2.45 -0.35 12.30
N GLY A 160 2.36 -0.85 11.07
CA GLY A 160 2.23 0.00 9.88
C GLY A 160 0.91 0.79 9.86
N HIS A 161 0.91 2.04 9.38
CA HIS A 161 -0.28 2.89 9.25
C HIS A 161 -0.43 3.43 7.83
N ILE A 162 -1.51 3.05 7.15
CA ILE A 162 -1.84 3.52 5.81
C ILE A 162 -3.09 4.38 5.91
N SER A 163 -2.99 5.70 5.69
CA SER A 163 -4.08 6.64 5.95
C SER A 163 -4.23 7.76 4.93
N GLY A 164 -5.47 8.11 4.59
CA GLY A 164 -5.75 9.21 3.65
C GLY A 164 -5.19 8.99 2.25
N CYS A 165 -4.92 7.75 1.85
CA CYS A 165 -4.35 7.37 0.57
C CYS A 165 -5.45 6.96 -0.42
N TRP A 166 -5.23 7.22 -1.71
CA TRP A 166 -6.06 6.66 -2.78
C TRP A 166 -5.25 5.63 -3.58
N MET A 167 -5.80 4.46 -3.78
CA MET A 167 -5.14 3.32 -4.40
C MET A 167 -6.02 2.81 -5.54
N GLY A 168 -5.46 2.71 -6.73
CA GLY A 168 -6.17 2.23 -7.92
C GLY A 168 -7.00 3.29 -8.66
N VAL A 169 -7.09 4.51 -8.13
CA VAL A 169 -7.80 5.65 -8.74
C VAL A 169 -6.98 6.93 -8.65
N ALA A 170 -6.88 7.66 -9.77
CA ALA A 170 -6.11 8.88 -9.85
C ALA A 170 -6.82 10.06 -9.13
N PRO A 171 -6.14 11.18 -8.86
CA PRO A 171 -6.73 12.34 -8.18
C PRO A 171 -7.89 13.02 -8.92
N ASP A 172 -8.15 12.65 -10.19
CA ASP A 172 -9.34 13.06 -10.94
C ASP A 172 -10.60 12.23 -10.60
N ALA A 173 -10.46 11.29 -9.65
CA ALA A 173 -11.49 10.37 -9.16
C ALA A 173 -12.12 9.45 -10.23
N THR A 174 -11.55 9.38 -11.43
CA THR A 174 -12.17 8.68 -12.58
C THR A 174 -11.20 7.85 -13.39
N THR A 175 -9.91 8.19 -13.43
CA THR A 175 -8.89 7.38 -14.09
C THR A 175 -8.50 6.23 -13.18
N LEU A 176 -8.85 5.02 -13.59
CA LEU A 176 -8.60 3.79 -12.85
C LEU A 176 -7.33 3.09 -13.34
N ALA A 177 -6.50 2.63 -12.41
CA ALA A 177 -5.24 1.94 -12.68
C ALA A 177 -4.77 1.15 -11.45
N GLY A 178 -5.20 -0.11 -11.39
CA GLY A 178 -5.06 -1.01 -10.26
C GLY A 178 -3.74 -1.73 -10.06
N SER A 179 -3.79 -2.68 -9.14
CA SER A 179 -2.75 -3.63 -8.79
C SER A 179 -3.37 -5.01 -8.53
N CYS A 180 -2.56 -6.04 -8.24
CA CYS A 180 -3.08 -7.35 -7.84
C CYS A 180 -3.85 -7.20 -6.51
N ASP A 181 -3.20 -6.70 -5.46
CA ASP A 181 -3.87 -6.32 -4.20
C ASP A 181 -3.45 -4.92 -3.75
N GLY A 182 -4.23 -4.31 -2.86
CA GLY A 182 -3.96 -2.97 -2.35
C GLY A 182 -2.84 -2.96 -1.31
N VAL A 183 -3.20 -3.24 -0.06
CA VAL A 183 -2.26 -3.41 1.05
C VAL A 183 -2.16 -4.90 1.39
N ALA A 184 -0.95 -5.45 1.24
CA ALA A 184 -0.66 -6.85 1.46
C ALA A 184 0.34 -7.06 2.60
N GLY A 185 0.26 -8.19 3.28
CA GLY A 185 1.26 -8.60 4.26
C GLY A 185 1.18 -10.08 4.56
N PHE A 186 2.27 -10.80 4.33
CA PHE A 186 2.35 -12.25 4.53
C PHE A 186 3.36 -12.62 5.61
N ALA A 187 3.04 -13.67 6.37
CA ALA A 187 3.84 -14.11 7.49
C ALA A 187 5.15 -14.74 7.02
N TYR A 188 6.22 -14.51 7.79
CA TYR A 188 7.52 -15.13 7.53
C TYR A 188 7.69 -16.35 8.42
N GLY A 189 7.80 -17.53 7.81
CA GLY A 189 7.96 -18.79 8.53
C GLY A 189 9.44 -19.11 8.74
N GLN A 190 9.92 -19.08 9.97
CA GLN A 190 11.27 -19.55 10.27
C GLN A 190 11.26 -21.08 10.35
N LYS A 191 12.10 -21.75 9.56
CA LYS A 191 12.08 -23.22 9.44
C LYS A 191 13.41 -23.82 9.90
N ASP A 192 13.35 -24.98 10.54
CA ASP A 192 14.55 -25.77 10.83
C ASP A 192 15.03 -26.54 9.58
N ALA A 193 16.16 -27.23 9.71
CA ALA A 193 16.75 -28.02 8.63
C ALA A 193 15.88 -29.19 8.13
N SER A 194 14.82 -29.55 8.86
CA SER A 194 13.82 -30.55 8.42
C SER A 194 12.65 -29.91 7.65
N GLY A 195 12.64 -28.59 7.50
CA GLY A 195 11.55 -27.83 6.92
C GLY A 195 10.39 -27.57 7.88
N THR A 196 10.55 -27.86 9.17
CA THR A 196 9.51 -27.64 10.18
C THR A 196 9.50 -26.19 10.60
N THR A 197 8.35 -25.52 10.54
CA THR A 197 8.19 -24.15 11.05
C THR A 197 8.40 -24.12 12.56
N THR A 198 9.41 -23.38 13.01
CA THR A 198 9.79 -23.22 14.43
C THR A 198 9.31 -21.90 15.01
N ASN A 199 9.11 -20.89 14.16
CA ASN A 199 8.57 -19.59 14.54
C ASN A 199 7.86 -18.95 13.33
N VAL A 200 6.91 -18.07 13.59
CA VAL A 200 6.18 -17.30 12.56
C VAL A 200 6.25 -15.82 12.93
N LEU A 201 6.77 -15.01 12.03
CA LEU A 201 6.78 -13.55 12.18
C LEU A 201 5.55 -12.98 11.46
N LEU A 202 4.61 -12.48 12.24
CA LEU A 202 3.32 -11.96 11.79
C LEU A 202 3.37 -10.45 11.56
N ILE A 203 2.47 -9.94 10.71
CA ILE A 203 2.30 -8.51 10.41
C ILE A 203 1.37 -7.88 11.44
N ASP A 204 1.85 -7.78 12.67
CA ASP A 204 1.04 -7.39 13.81
C ASP A 204 0.77 -5.86 13.85
N ASP A 205 -0.34 -5.47 14.49
CA ASP A 205 -0.67 -4.08 14.85
C ASP A 205 -0.80 -3.11 13.64
N ALA A 206 -1.03 -3.63 12.43
CA ALA A 206 -1.25 -2.81 11.25
C ALA A 206 -2.59 -2.05 11.30
N VAL A 207 -2.59 -0.79 10.87
CA VAL A 207 -3.76 0.09 10.80
C VAL A 207 -3.96 0.52 9.35
N ILE A 208 -5.09 0.14 8.76
CA ILE A 208 -5.52 0.57 7.43
C ILE A 208 -6.72 1.49 7.60
N GLY A 209 -6.49 2.78 7.39
CA GLY A 209 -7.44 3.86 7.59
C GLY A 209 -7.31 4.48 8.98
N VAL A 210 -8.41 4.54 9.71
CA VAL A 210 -8.55 5.29 10.96
C VAL A 210 -7.83 4.62 12.13
N ALA A 211 -6.86 5.30 12.72
CA ALA A 211 -6.17 4.88 13.92
C ALA A 211 -7.07 4.96 15.18
N PRO A 212 -6.84 4.08 16.18
CA PRO A 212 -7.59 4.13 17.43
C PRO A 212 -7.49 5.51 18.09
N ARG A 213 -8.65 6.10 18.40
CA ARG A 213 -8.76 7.42 19.05
C ARG A 213 -8.15 8.57 18.23
N SER A 214 -8.09 8.46 16.90
CA SER A 214 -7.71 9.57 16.04
C SER A 214 -8.57 10.81 16.34
N THR A 215 -7.89 11.94 16.55
CA THR A 215 -8.57 13.24 16.73
C THR A 215 -9.01 13.85 15.41
N ASN A 216 -8.69 13.22 14.27
CA ASN A 216 -9.05 13.67 12.93
C ASN A 216 -9.36 12.48 12.02
N ALA A 217 -10.29 11.62 12.47
CA ALA A 217 -10.57 10.33 11.84
C ALA A 217 -10.90 10.44 10.33
N VAL A 218 -11.74 11.42 9.94
CA VAL A 218 -12.12 11.61 8.53
C VAL A 218 -10.94 11.90 7.60
N ALA A 219 -9.85 12.48 8.13
CA ALA A 219 -8.64 12.76 7.34
C ALA A 219 -7.87 11.48 6.97
N GLU A 220 -8.12 10.39 7.67
CA GLU A 220 -7.41 9.12 7.52
C GLU A 220 -8.11 8.16 6.55
N PHE A 221 -9.26 8.55 5.99
CA PHE A 221 -10.01 7.68 5.09
C PHE A 221 -9.25 7.36 3.81
N ASN A 222 -8.99 6.07 3.57
CA ASN A 222 -8.46 5.62 2.29
C ASN A 222 -9.57 5.37 1.27
N VAL A 223 -9.19 5.41 0.00
CA VAL A 223 -9.95 4.82 -1.12
C VAL A 223 -9.09 3.74 -1.73
N ILE A 224 -9.59 2.50 -1.81
CA ILE A 224 -8.86 1.37 -2.37
C ILE A 224 -9.78 0.63 -3.32
N VAL A 225 -9.49 0.79 -4.61
CA VAL A 225 -10.22 0.19 -5.73
C VAL A 225 -9.22 -0.45 -6.69
N GLU A 226 -9.72 -1.13 -7.72
CA GLU A 226 -8.90 -1.78 -8.74
C GLU A 226 -7.86 -2.76 -8.15
N ALA A 227 -8.28 -3.49 -7.12
CA ALA A 227 -7.52 -4.56 -6.50
C ALA A 227 -8.40 -5.81 -6.42
N THR A 228 -7.81 -6.99 -6.62
CA THR A 228 -8.49 -8.27 -6.35
C THR A 228 -8.88 -8.33 -4.88
N ILE A 229 -7.98 -7.92 -3.98
CA ILE A 229 -8.26 -7.73 -2.56
C ILE A 229 -7.64 -6.39 -2.10
N PRO A 230 -8.45 -5.38 -1.73
CA PRO A 230 -7.96 -4.12 -1.19
C PRO A 230 -7.03 -4.27 0.03
N VAL A 231 -7.35 -5.19 0.95
CA VAL A 231 -6.54 -5.46 2.14
C VAL A 231 -6.40 -6.96 2.38
N ILE A 232 -5.17 -7.47 2.37
CA ILE A 232 -4.83 -8.85 2.71
C ILE A 232 -3.70 -8.87 3.74
N LEU A 233 -3.95 -9.38 4.94
CA LEU A 233 -2.96 -9.36 6.02
C LEU A 233 -2.93 -10.67 6.82
N GLU A 234 -1.71 -11.16 7.05
CA GLU A 234 -1.38 -12.24 7.97
C GLU A 234 -0.76 -11.67 9.25
N GLY A 235 -1.63 -11.31 10.21
CA GLY A 235 -1.23 -10.62 11.42
C GLY A 235 -2.30 -10.58 12.48
N ASN A 236 -1.92 -10.14 13.69
CA ASN A 236 -2.83 -9.93 14.80
C ASN A 236 -3.03 -8.44 15.08
N ARG A 237 -4.11 -8.11 15.78
CA ARG A 237 -4.43 -6.75 16.27
C ARG A 237 -4.49 -5.73 15.14
N THR A 238 -4.80 -6.21 13.93
CA THR A 238 -4.99 -5.37 12.76
C THR A 238 -6.27 -4.57 12.92
N ARG A 239 -6.23 -3.30 12.51
CA ARG A 239 -7.42 -2.45 12.41
C ARG A 239 -7.65 -2.04 10.97
N ILE A 240 -8.86 -2.23 10.48
CA ILE A 240 -9.30 -1.80 9.17
C ILE A 240 -10.57 -0.98 9.38
N ALA A 241 -10.46 0.35 9.38
CA ALA A 241 -11.58 1.23 9.72
C ALA A 241 -11.55 2.50 8.87
N GLY A 242 -12.72 3.02 8.48
CA GLY A 242 -12.84 4.23 7.68
C GLY A 242 -12.13 4.12 6.32
N ASN A 243 -12.54 3.18 5.48
CA ASN A 243 -12.01 3.03 4.13
C ASN A 243 -13.17 2.88 3.13
N PHE A 244 -13.01 3.47 1.95
CA PHE A 244 -13.82 3.16 0.77
C PHE A 244 -13.14 1.97 0.07
N LEU A 245 -13.60 0.75 0.34
CA LEU A 245 -13.07 -0.47 -0.27
C LEU A 245 -13.99 -0.88 -1.42
N CYS A 246 -13.44 -1.05 -2.62
CA CYS A 246 -14.19 -1.35 -3.84
C CYS A 246 -15.23 -0.30 -4.23
N VAL A 247 -15.17 0.92 -3.68
CA VAL A 247 -16.09 2.02 -4.02
C VAL A 247 -15.28 3.24 -4.41
N LEU A 248 -15.65 3.89 -5.51
CA LEU A 248 -15.01 5.10 -5.98
C LEU A 248 -15.08 6.24 -4.95
N PRO A 249 -14.23 7.28 -5.08
CA PRO A 249 -14.19 8.38 -4.11
C PRO A 249 -15.53 9.11 -3.91
N ASP A 250 -16.49 8.99 -4.81
CA ASP A 250 -17.83 9.56 -4.63
C ASP A 250 -18.71 8.81 -3.62
N GLY A 251 -18.31 7.61 -3.20
CA GLY A 251 -19.06 6.79 -2.25
C GLY A 251 -20.30 6.12 -2.84
N MET A 252 -20.52 6.22 -4.15
CA MET A 252 -21.76 5.79 -4.82
C MET A 252 -21.54 4.76 -5.92
N HIS A 253 -20.38 4.78 -6.59
CA HIS A 253 -20.07 3.85 -7.66
C HIS A 253 -19.16 2.72 -7.17
N ASP A 254 -19.63 1.50 -7.37
CA ASP A 254 -18.92 0.27 -7.09
C ASP A 254 -17.83 0.02 -8.15
N ASP A 255 -16.69 -0.52 -7.72
CA ASP A 255 -15.61 -1.00 -8.56
C ASP A 255 -15.44 -2.49 -8.31
N ASP A 256 -15.94 -3.29 -9.25
CA ASP A 256 -15.80 -4.74 -9.20
C ASP A 256 -14.87 -5.22 -10.32
N VAL A 257 -13.66 -5.64 -9.92
CA VAL A 257 -12.66 -6.16 -10.85
C VAL A 257 -13.11 -7.49 -11.48
N ALA A 258 -13.96 -8.30 -10.82
CA ALA A 258 -14.41 -9.60 -11.30
C ALA A 258 -15.21 -9.54 -12.61
N PHE A 259 -15.83 -8.38 -12.89
CA PHE A 259 -16.60 -8.16 -14.13
C PHE A 259 -15.77 -7.55 -15.27
N LYS A 260 -14.47 -7.34 -15.10
CA LYS A 260 -13.61 -6.74 -16.14
C LYS A 260 -13.17 -7.81 -17.13
N THR A 261 -13.59 -7.62 -18.39
CA THR A 261 -13.47 -8.59 -19.49
C THR A 261 -12.05 -8.87 -19.97
N ASN A 262 -11.07 -8.11 -19.48
CA ASN A 262 -9.66 -8.17 -19.85
C ASN A 262 -8.73 -8.60 -18.69
N VAL A 263 -9.27 -8.88 -17.50
CA VAL A 263 -8.46 -9.17 -16.30
C VAL A 263 -8.28 -10.68 -16.08
N TYR A 264 -9.19 -11.51 -16.58
CA TYR A 264 -9.22 -12.94 -16.25
C TYR A 264 -9.24 -13.85 -17.49
N ALA A 265 -8.13 -14.55 -17.72
CA ALA A 265 -8.19 -15.84 -18.39
C ALA A 265 -8.82 -16.86 -17.42
N VAL A 266 -10.15 -16.97 -17.47
CA VAL A 266 -10.98 -18.13 -17.11
C VAL A 266 -11.00 -18.71 -15.68
N ASP A 267 -10.01 -18.53 -14.78
CA ASP A 267 -9.97 -19.30 -13.52
C ASP A 267 -10.17 -18.52 -12.20
N TYR A 268 -10.19 -17.17 -12.19
CA TYR A 268 -10.39 -16.37 -10.96
C TYR A 268 -11.37 -15.20 -11.11
N GLN A 269 -12.68 -15.48 -11.25
CA GLN A 269 -13.72 -14.44 -11.16
C GLN A 269 -14.00 -14.08 -9.69
N PHE A 270 -13.06 -13.41 -9.03
CA PHE A 270 -13.16 -13.08 -7.62
C PHE A 270 -12.73 -11.63 -7.33
N GLN A 271 -13.47 -10.99 -6.44
CA GLN A 271 -13.03 -9.82 -5.71
C GLN A 271 -13.36 -10.04 -4.23
N GLY A 272 -12.36 -9.86 -3.37
CA GLY A 272 -12.53 -9.75 -1.92
C GLY A 272 -12.39 -8.28 -1.51
N ALA A 273 -12.98 -7.88 -0.38
CA ALA A 273 -12.71 -6.56 0.21
C ALA A 273 -11.59 -6.63 1.24
N ILE A 274 -11.62 -7.67 2.09
CA ILE A 274 -10.68 -7.91 3.16
C ILE A 274 -10.41 -9.42 3.25
N GLN A 275 -9.14 -9.81 3.24
CA GLN A 275 -8.69 -11.15 3.59
C GLN A 275 -7.83 -11.11 4.85
N ILE A 276 -8.23 -11.90 5.85
CA ILE A 276 -7.42 -12.17 7.03
C ILE A 276 -6.82 -13.56 6.86
N GLY A 277 -5.51 -13.63 6.62
CA GLY A 277 -4.78 -14.89 6.46
C GLY A 277 -4.33 -15.45 7.81
N LEU A 278 -3.11 -16.00 7.86
CA LEU A 278 -2.55 -16.56 9.10
C LEU A 278 -2.53 -15.52 10.25
N GLY A 279 -2.92 -15.95 11.47
CA GLY A 279 -3.10 -15.04 12.60
C GLY A 279 -4.56 -14.61 12.75
N GLY A 280 -4.82 -13.30 12.75
CA GLY A 280 -6.16 -12.71 12.83
C GLY A 280 -6.70 -12.51 14.25
N ASN A 281 -5.88 -12.69 15.28
CA ASN A 281 -6.34 -12.49 16.65
C ASN A 281 -6.59 -11.01 16.92
N ASN A 282 -7.73 -10.68 17.52
CA ASN A 282 -8.09 -9.31 17.91
C ASN A 282 -8.14 -8.30 16.73
N THR A 283 -8.45 -8.77 15.52
CA THR A 283 -8.69 -7.89 14.37
C THR A 283 -9.97 -7.08 14.57
N VAL A 284 -9.91 -5.78 14.28
CA VAL A 284 -11.04 -4.86 14.31
C VAL A 284 -11.35 -4.39 12.89
N ILE A 285 -12.62 -4.54 12.49
CA ILE A 285 -13.13 -4.02 11.21
C ILE A 285 -14.25 -3.04 11.52
N GLY A 286 -13.93 -1.75 11.44
CA GLY A 286 -14.82 -0.64 11.78
C GLY A 286 -15.55 -0.08 10.55
N THR A 287 -16.81 0.33 10.72
CA THR A 287 -17.68 0.72 9.59
C THR A 287 -18.02 2.21 9.53
N ASP A 288 -18.00 2.93 10.66
CA ASP A 288 -18.29 4.37 10.67
C ASP A 288 -17.03 5.26 10.63
N GLY A 289 -15.87 4.69 11.01
CA GLY A 289 -14.58 5.36 10.94
C GLY A 289 -14.50 6.57 11.86
N ASP A 290 -15.22 6.58 12.99
CA ASP A 290 -15.23 7.70 13.92
C ASP A 290 -14.09 7.67 14.96
N ALA A 291 -13.27 6.60 14.93
CA ALA A 291 -12.17 6.31 15.86
C ALA A 291 -12.57 6.01 17.31
N VAL A 292 -13.87 5.90 17.59
CA VAL A 292 -14.46 5.70 18.92
C VAL A 292 -15.23 4.36 19.01
N ASN A 293 -16.05 4.03 18.01
CA ASN A 293 -17.00 2.92 18.05
C ASN A 293 -16.61 1.69 17.21
N ASP A 294 -15.37 1.67 16.71
CA ASP A 294 -14.81 0.59 15.87
C ASP A 294 -14.32 -0.63 16.66
#